data_AF-X1CJQ2-F1
#
_entry.id   AF-X1CJQ2-F1
#
_cell.length_a   1.000
_cell.length_b   1.000
_cell.length_c   1.000
_cell.angle_alpha   90.00
_cell.angle_beta   90.00
_cell.angle_gamma   90.00
#
_symmetry.space_group_name_H-M   'P 1'
#
loop_
_entity.id
_entity.type
_entity.pdbx_description
1 polymer ?
#
loop_
_entity_poly.entity_id
_entity_poly.type
_entity_poly.pdbx_seq_one_letter_code
_entity_poly.pdbx_strand_id
1 'polypeptide(L)'
;MVALHERILPHLPGAGRLDTETFGYFHDAEEAVEAAKASGRWAFLLRPTPVEALLQATEQQEVLPPKSTYFYPKFLAGFVNARLD
;
A
#
# COMPACT_ATOMS: atom_id res chain seq x y z
N MET A 1 5.06 -1.66 7.60
CA MET A 1 4.94 -1.71 6.13
C MET A 1 6.29 -1.77 5.45
N VAL A 2 7.23 -0.88 5.79
CA VAL A 2 8.65 -1.01 5.41
C VAL A 2 9.17 -2.40 5.81
N ALA A 3 8.96 -2.81 7.06
CA ALA A 3 9.31 -4.15 7.52
C ALA A 3 8.65 -5.29 6.72
N LEU A 4 7.41 -5.13 6.23
CA LEU A 4 6.79 -6.15 5.37
C LEU A 4 7.58 -6.26 4.07
N HIS A 5 7.80 -5.13 3.39
CA HIS A 5 8.43 -5.10 2.07
C HIS A 5 9.91 -5.47 2.10
N GLU A 6 10.65 -5.03 3.12
CA GLU A 6 12.10 -5.22 3.17
C GLU A 6 12.53 -6.48 3.91
N ARG A 7 11.72 -6.96 4.86
CA ARG A 7 12.13 -8.03 5.78
C ARG A 7 11.25 -9.27 5.74
N ILE A 8 10.07 -9.22 5.13
CA ILE A 8 9.18 -10.38 5.06
C ILE A 8 9.04 -10.86 3.61
N LEU A 9 8.63 -9.97 2.70
CA LEU A 9 8.39 -10.32 1.30
C LEU A 9 9.60 -10.98 0.60
N PRO A 10 10.87 -10.55 0.81
CA PRO A 10 12.02 -11.18 0.16
C PRO A 10 12.22 -12.66 0.53
N HIS A 11 11.63 -13.11 1.63
CA HIS A 11 11.72 -14.52 2.08
C HIS A 11 10.53 -15.36 1.62
N LEU A 12 9.53 -14.77 0.97
CA LEU A 12 8.37 -15.50 0.47
C LEU A 12 8.60 -15.97 -0.97
N PRO A 13 8.30 -17.24 -1.28
CA PRO A 13 8.42 -17.74 -2.65
C PRO A 13 7.47 -16.98 -3.58
N GLY A 14 8.01 -16.49 -4.70
CA GLY A 14 7.26 -15.74 -5.70
C GLY A 14 7.05 -14.25 -5.39
N ALA A 15 7.55 -13.72 -4.27
CA ALA A 15 7.39 -12.31 -3.88
C ALA A 15 8.49 -11.38 -4.41
N GLY A 16 9.33 -11.84 -5.34
CA GLY A 16 10.49 -11.12 -5.86
C GLY A 16 10.17 -9.89 -6.71
N ARG A 17 8.93 -9.76 -7.23
CA ARG A 17 8.46 -8.56 -7.93
C ARG A 17 7.20 -8.01 -7.27
N LEU A 18 7.30 -6.78 -6.77
CA LEU A 18 6.18 -6.00 -6.22
C LEU A 18 5.34 -5.40 -7.36
N ASP A 19 4.71 -6.25 -8.15
CA ASP A 19 3.79 -5.85 -9.22
C ASP A 19 2.36 -6.34 -8.97
N THR A 20 1.43 -5.82 -9.76
CA THR A 20 0.00 -6.16 -9.66
C THR A 20 -0.34 -7.54 -10.21
N GLU A 21 0.58 -8.19 -10.92
CA GLU A 21 0.42 -9.58 -11.37
C GLU A 21 0.67 -10.55 -10.20
N THR A 22 1.64 -10.20 -9.35
CA THR A 22 2.08 -10.99 -8.21
C THR A 22 1.25 -10.70 -6.96
N PHE A 23 0.87 -9.42 -6.74
CA PHE A 23 0.19 -8.93 -5.54
C PHE A 23 -1.20 -8.35 -5.84
N GLY A 24 -2.19 -8.82 -5.07
CA GLY A 24 -3.48 -8.16 -4.95
C GLY A 24 -3.46 -7.10 -3.84
N TYR A 25 -4.06 -5.94 -4.08
CA TYR A 25 -4.17 -4.85 -3.10
C TYR A 25 -5.65 -4.57 -2.80
N PHE A 26 -6.00 -4.63 -1.52
CA PHE A 26 -7.38 -4.50 -1.04
C PHE A 26 -7.46 -3.35 -0.04
N HIS A 27 -8.57 -2.60 -0.08
CA HIS A 27 -8.83 -1.50 0.86
C HIS A 27 -9.61 -2.00 2.07
N ASP A 28 -10.44 -3.01 1.85
CA ASP A 28 -11.19 -3.71 2.88
C ASP A 28 -10.47 -4.98 3.32
N ALA A 29 -10.44 -5.22 4.62
CA ALA A 29 -9.74 -6.36 5.20
C ALA A 29 -10.49 -7.69 4.98
N GLU A 30 -11.82 -7.66 4.97
CA GLU A 30 -12.65 -8.85 4.77
C GLU A 30 -12.52 -9.34 3.32
N GLU A 31 -12.58 -8.42 2.35
CA GLU A 31 -12.32 -8.73 0.93
C GLU A 31 -10.94 -9.39 0.73
N ALA A 32 -9.90 -8.87 1.40
CA ALA A 32 -8.55 -9.41 1.32
C ALA A 32 -8.47 -10.85 1.87
N VAL A 33 -9.15 -11.12 2.98
CA VAL A 33 -9.20 -12.44 3.63
C VAL A 33 -9.93 -13.44 2.75
N GLU A 34 -11.08 -13.07 2.19
CA GLU A 34 -11.86 -13.95 1.31
C GLU A 34 -11.10 -14.29 0.02
N ALA A 35 -10.41 -13.30 -0.58
CA ALA A 35 -9.55 -13.53 -1.74
C ALA A 35 -8.39 -14.50 -1.44
N ALA A 36 -7.79 -14.38 -0.25
CA ALA A 36 -6.70 -15.26 0.18
C ALA A 36 -7.19 -16.71 0.38
N LYS A 37 -8.35 -16.90 1.02
CA LYS A 37 -8.99 -18.20 1.19
C LYS A 37 -9.30 -18.85 -0.16
N ALA A 38 -9.91 -18.10 -1.07
CA ALA A 38 -10.31 -18.61 -2.39
C ALA A 38 -9.11 -19.02 -3.26
N SER A 39 -7.99 -18.31 -3.14
CA SER A 39 -6.77 -18.56 -3.93
C SER A 39 -5.76 -19.50 -3.25
N GLY A 40 -5.96 -19.85 -1.98
CA GLY A 40 -4.97 -20.59 -1.18
C GLY A 40 -3.68 -19.80 -0.94
N ARG A 41 -3.74 -18.46 -0.97
CA ARG A 41 -2.60 -17.56 -0.78
C ARG A 41 -2.67 -16.86 0.58
N TRP A 42 -1.77 -15.91 0.81
CA TRP A 42 -1.59 -15.21 2.06
C TRP A 42 -2.13 -13.78 1.93
N ALA A 43 -2.79 -13.26 2.97
CA ALA A 43 -3.13 -11.85 3.09
C ALA A 43 -2.32 -11.21 4.23
N PHE A 44 -1.76 -10.03 3.96
CA PHE A 44 -1.04 -9.23 4.96
C PHE A 44 -1.88 -8.01 5.32
N LEU A 45 -2.50 -8.02 6.50
CA LEU A 45 -3.27 -6.90 7.00
C LEU A 45 -2.33 -5.91 7.70
N LEU A 46 -2.33 -4.66 7.23
CA LEU A 46 -1.45 -3.61 7.72
C LEU A 46 -2.27 -2.52 8.42
N ARG A 47 -1.69 -1.97 9.49
CA ARG A 47 -2.21 -0.74 10.10
C ARG A 47 -2.06 0.42 9.10
N PRO A 48 -3.05 1.32 8.98
CA PRO A 48 -2.90 2.56 8.20
C PRO A 48 -1.66 3.34 8.62
N THR A 49 -0.97 3.92 7.65
CA THR A 49 0.17 4.80 7.89
C THR A 49 -0.35 6.14 8.42
N PRO A 50 0.01 6.56 9.65
CA PRO A 50 -0.41 7.85 10.18
C PRO A 50 0.22 9.00 9.39
N VAL A 51 -0.46 10.16 9.35
CA VAL A 51 -0.01 11.33 8.58
C VAL A 51 1.35 11.82 9.07
N GLU A 52 1.60 11.76 10.37
CA GLU A 52 2.87 12.16 10.98
C GLU A 52 4.04 11.32 10.45
N ALA A 53 3.84 10.01 10.27
CA ALA A 53 4.87 9.13 9.70
C ALA A 53 5.10 9.40 8.22
N LEU A 54 4.06 9.81 7.47
CA LEU A 54 4.19 10.24 6.07
C LEU A 54 5.04 11.51 5.96
N LEU A 55 4.75 12.51 6.82
CA LEU A 55 5.47 13.78 6.85
C LEU A 55 6.93 13.54 7.22
N GLN A 56 7.19 12.75 8.25
CA GLN A 56 8.54 12.39 8.67
C GLN A 56 9.33 11.71 7.54
N ALA A 57 8.75 10.72 6.85
CA ALA A 57 9.41 10.07 5.73
C ALA A 57 9.75 11.07 4.61
N THR A 58 8.86 12.02 4.34
CA THR A 58 9.08 13.06 3.33
C THR A 58 10.22 14.01 3.72
N GLU A 59 10.26 14.45 4.98
CA GLU A 59 11.33 15.29 5.54
C GLU A 59 12.69 14.59 5.47
N GLN A 60 12.70 13.27 5.68
CA GLN A 60 13.89 12.43 5.63
C GLN A 60 14.29 12.01 4.20
N GLN A 61 13.56 12.45 3.18
CA GLN A 61 13.74 12.04 1.78
C GLN A 61 13.65 10.50 1.58
N GLU A 62 12.92 9.82 2.46
CA GLU A 62 12.68 8.39 2.39
C GLU A 62 11.52 8.08 1.45
N VAL A 63 11.62 6.96 0.74
CA VAL A 63 10.57 6.47 -0.15
C VAL A 63 9.80 5.38 0.56
N LEU A 64 8.51 5.63 0.82
CA LEU A 64 7.62 4.57 1.30
C LEU A 64 7.44 3.50 0.21
N PRO A 65 7.25 2.22 0.59
CA PRO A 65 6.99 1.15 -0.37
C PRO A 65 5.80 1.43 -1.30
N PRO A 66 5.65 0.74 -2.43
CA PRO A 66 4.47 0.88 -3.29
C PRO A 66 3.16 0.58 -2.54
N LYS A 67 2.09 1.32 -2.88
CA LYS A 67 0.73 1.14 -2.31
C LYS A 67 0.70 1.21 -0.77
N SER A 68 1.61 1.99 -0.22
CA SER A 68 1.81 2.19 1.22
C SER A 68 0.75 3.04 1.92
N THR A 69 0.06 3.84 1.11
CA THR A 69 -0.86 4.87 1.56
C THR A 69 -2.04 4.88 0.60
N TYR A 70 -3.21 5.14 1.15
CA TYR A 70 -4.42 5.35 0.39
C TYR A 70 -5.01 6.70 0.74
N PHE A 71 -4.74 7.69 -0.11
CA PHE A 71 -5.34 9.01 0.03
C PHE A 71 -6.79 8.97 -0.45
N TYR A 72 -7.70 9.39 0.42
CA TYR A 72 -9.12 9.47 0.13
C TYR A 72 -9.67 10.86 0.50
N PRO A 73 -10.48 11.49 -0.37
CA PRO A 73 -10.86 11.02 -1.71
C PRO A 73 -9.69 11.06 -2.70
N LYS A 74 -9.64 10.12 -3.64
CA LYS A 74 -8.76 10.24 -4.80
C LYS A 74 -9.35 11.27 -5.74
N PHE A 75 -8.66 12.39 -5.91
CA PHE A 75 -9.03 13.34 -6.95
C PHE A 75 -8.92 12.66 -8.31
N LEU A 76 -9.89 12.97 -9.19
CA LEU A 76 -9.82 12.53 -10.58
C LEU A 76 -8.56 13.13 -11.22
N ALA A 77 -7.91 12.36 -12.08
CA ALA A 77 -6.78 12.87 -12.83
C ALA A 77 -7.22 14.11 -13.64
N GLY A 78 -6.42 15.18 -13.57
CA GLY A 78 -6.76 16.47 -14.19
C GLY A 78 -7.71 17.36 -13.38
N PHE A 79 -8.12 16.94 -12.17
CA PHE A 79 -8.85 17.81 -11.25
C PHE A 79 -7.90 18.88 -10.69
N VAL A 80 -8.20 20.15 -10.96
CA VAL A 80 -7.46 21.29 -10.40
C VAL A 80 -8.20 21.76 -9.16
N ASN A 81 -7.60 21.53 -7.98
CA ASN A 81 -8.03 22.14 -6.73
C ASN A 81 -7.16 23.37 -6.47
N ALA A 82 -7.54 24.49 -7.08
CA ALA A 82 -6.90 25.78 -6.85
C ALA A 82 -7.97 26.76 -6.36
N ARG A 83 -7.58 27.66 -5.46
CA ARG A 83 -8.39 28.83 -5.15
C ARG A 83 -8.38 29.71 -6.41
N LEU A 84 -9.56 30.02 -6.94
CA LEU A 84 -9.70 31.05 -7.96
C LEU A 84 -9.83 32.37 -7.21
N ASP A 85 -8.78 33.16 -7.26
CA ASP A 85 -8.79 34.59 -6.96
C ASP A 85 -9.57 35.39 -8.01
#